data_AF-A0A2G9HPB2-F1
#
_entry.id   AF-A0A2G9HPB2-F1
#
_cell.length_a   1.000
_cell.length_b   1.000
_cell.length_c   1.000
_cell.angle_alpha   90.00
_cell.angle_beta   90.00
_cell.angle_gamma   90.00
#
_symmetry.space_group_name_H-M   'P 1'
#
loop_
_entity.id
_entity.type
_entity.pdbx_description
1 polymer ?
#
loop_
_entity_poly.entity_id
_entity_poly.type
_entity_poly.pdbx_seq_one_letter_code
_entity_poly.pdbx_strand_id
1 'polypeptide(L)'
;MYLHNNFSPIFGSKNLNYYQAILKETHSVVIEVTDRNNKDIAFSKFLIKKVLTPQEWGIGLSAPTYLTLYPNQPKSFTYLDYMFAWEGSLYYENSLKRYSWFLKFQFEDQRDPLPNWTYAKGPPPPPTPKGQLALIPIDKREARTHPEKLAVQGRNTSHL
;
A
#
# COMPACT_ATOMS: atom_id res chain seq x y z
N MET A 1 7.41 -25.95 -6.26
CA MET A 1 6.20 -26.30 -5.47
C MET A 1 5.84 -25.04 -4.70
N TYR A 2 4.95 -24.20 -5.25
CA TYR A 2 4.69 -22.86 -4.72
C TYR A 2 3.88 -22.96 -3.42
N LEU A 3 4.40 -22.33 -2.36
CA LEU A 3 3.80 -22.34 -1.02
C LEU A 3 2.34 -21.90 -1.09
N HIS A 4 1.48 -22.80 -0.61
CA HIS A 4 0.05 -22.66 -0.57
C HIS A 4 -0.32 -21.54 0.41
N ASN A 5 -0.85 -20.46 -0.16
CA ASN A 5 -1.94 -19.63 0.35
C ASN A 5 -2.24 -19.73 1.86
N ASN A 6 -1.71 -18.81 2.64
CA ASN A 6 -2.36 -18.37 3.87
C ASN A 6 -2.63 -16.88 3.75
N PHE A 7 -3.66 -16.55 2.97
CA PHE A 7 -4.22 -15.21 2.96
C PHE A 7 -5.44 -15.17 3.89
N SER A 8 -5.52 -14.10 4.68
CA SER A 8 -6.48 -13.87 5.76
C SER A 8 -7.93 -14.32 5.46
N PRO A 9 -8.67 -14.87 6.45
CA PRO A 9 -10.08 -15.34 6.29
C PRO A 9 -11.06 -14.27 5.77
N ILE A 10 -10.63 -13.01 5.74
CA ILE A 10 -11.38 -11.86 5.23
C ILE A 10 -11.57 -11.91 3.70
N PHE A 11 -10.67 -12.58 2.97
CA PHE A 11 -10.64 -12.54 1.49
C PHE A 11 -11.23 -13.77 0.78
N GLY A 12 -11.72 -14.77 1.52
CA GLY A 12 -12.37 -15.94 0.94
C GLY A 12 -11.46 -16.74 0.01
N SER A 13 -11.93 -17.10 -1.20
CA SER A 13 -11.15 -17.83 -2.21
C SER A 13 -10.10 -16.98 -2.95
N LYS A 14 -10.07 -15.67 -2.70
CA LYS A 14 -9.13 -14.73 -3.30
C LYS A 14 -7.80 -14.83 -2.56
N ASN A 15 -6.77 -15.25 -3.27
CA ASN A 15 -5.44 -15.47 -2.73
C ASN A 15 -4.40 -14.55 -3.39
N LEU A 16 -3.15 -14.65 -2.96
CA LEU A 16 -2.03 -13.87 -3.51
C LEU A 16 -1.97 -13.94 -5.06
N ASN A 17 -2.15 -15.13 -5.63
CA ASN A 17 -2.07 -15.33 -7.08
C ASN A 17 -3.25 -14.66 -7.81
N TYR A 18 -4.44 -14.63 -7.21
CA TYR A 18 -5.58 -13.91 -7.76
C TYR A 18 -5.30 -12.40 -7.86
N TYR A 19 -4.79 -11.80 -6.78
CA TYR A 19 -4.47 -10.38 -6.77
C TYR A 19 -3.31 -10.03 -7.70
N GLN A 20 -2.27 -10.86 -7.75
CA GLN A 20 -1.20 -10.69 -8.73
C GLN A 20 -1.70 -10.84 -10.17
N ALA A 21 -2.65 -11.75 -10.43
CA ALA A 21 -3.26 -11.93 -11.75
C ALA A 21 -4.01 -10.68 -12.19
N ILE A 22 -4.82 -10.06 -11.31
CA ILE A 22 -5.54 -8.81 -11.61
C ILE A 22 -4.59 -7.70 -12.05
N LEU A 23 -3.51 -7.46 -11.31
CA LEU A 23 -2.58 -6.38 -11.63
C LEU A 23 -1.79 -6.63 -12.93
N LYS A 24 -1.52 -7.90 -13.26
CA LYS A 24 -0.88 -8.30 -14.52
C LYS A 24 -1.84 -8.21 -15.71
N GLU A 25 -3.08 -8.68 -15.56
CA GLU A 25 -4.13 -8.64 -16.58
C GLU A 25 -4.44 -7.19 -16.99
N THR A 26 -4.52 -6.29 -16.01
CA THR A 26 -4.74 -4.85 -16.26
C THR A 26 -3.49 -4.12 -16.76
N HIS A 27 -2.36 -4.83 -16.91
CA HIS A 27 -1.05 -4.26 -17.25
C HIS A 27 -0.61 -3.14 -16.30
N SER A 28 -1.06 -3.18 -15.06
CA SER A 28 -0.73 -2.19 -14.04
C SER A 28 0.66 -2.41 -13.48
N VAL A 29 1.12 -3.66 -13.46
CA VAL A 29 2.43 -4.02 -12.89
C VAL A 29 3.14 -5.12 -13.68
N VAL A 30 4.47 -5.16 -13.52
CA VAL A 30 5.30 -6.32 -13.85
C VAL A 30 5.93 -6.83 -12.55
N ILE A 31 5.86 -8.13 -12.31
CA ILE A 31 6.42 -8.77 -11.11
C ILE A 31 7.55 -9.69 -11.55
N GLU A 32 8.77 -9.36 -11.12
CA GLU A 32 9.95 -10.18 -11.35
C GLU A 32 10.36 -10.86 -10.05
N VAL A 33 10.48 -12.19 -10.09
CA VAL A 33 10.82 -13.00 -8.92
C VAL A 33 12.29 -13.39 -9.02
N THR A 34 13.05 -13.27 -7.92
CA THR A 34 14.41 -13.79 -7.82
C THR A 34 14.45 -14.92 -6.81
N ASP A 35 14.73 -16.12 -7.31
CA ASP A 35 14.82 -17.32 -6.48
C ASP A 35 16.13 -17.36 -5.71
N ARG A 36 16.06 -17.79 -4.45
CA ARG A 36 17.25 -18.11 -3.65
C ARG A 36 17.71 -19.53 -3.92
N ASN A 37 16.74 -20.43 -4.04
CA ASN A 37 16.87 -21.85 -4.33
C ASN A 37 15.53 -22.35 -4.92
N ASN A 38 15.44 -23.62 -5.32
CA ASN A 38 14.23 -24.19 -5.93
C ASN A 38 12.97 -24.25 -5.02
N LYS A 39 13.05 -23.74 -3.78
CA LYS A 39 11.99 -23.78 -2.77
C LYS A 39 11.63 -22.41 -2.19
N ASP A 40 12.54 -21.44 -2.21
CA ASP A 40 12.37 -20.13 -1.59
C ASP A 40 12.71 -18.98 -2.53
N ILE A 41 11.87 -17.96 -2.49
CA ILE A 41 12.11 -16.69 -3.15
C ILE A 41 12.98 -15.81 -2.24
N ALA A 42 14.06 -15.26 -2.79
CA ALA A 42 14.94 -14.32 -2.09
C ALA A 42 14.26 -12.96 -1.96
N PHE A 43 13.85 -12.41 -3.10
CA PHE A 43 13.17 -11.12 -3.21
C PHE A 43 12.38 -11.07 -4.52
N SER A 44 11.46 -10.12 -4.62
CA SER A 44 10.83 -9.78 -5.90
C SER A 44 10.85 -8.29 -6.14
N LYS A 45 10.84 -7.93 -7.42
CA LYS A 45 10.66 -6.56 -7.88
C LYS A 45 9.23 -6.37 -8.34
N PHE A 46 8.64 -5.26 -7.93
CA PHE A 46 7.29 -4.85 -8.23
C PHE A 46 7.34 -3.55 -9.03
N LEU A 47 7.28 -3.69 -10.35
CA LEU A 47 7.40 -2.59 -11.29
C LEU A 47 6.01 -2.04 -11.58
N ILE A 48 5.72 -0.86 -11.06
CA ILE A 48 4.41 -0.19 -11.19
C ILE A 48 4.42 0.60 -12.49
N LYS A 49 3.57 0.21 -13.44
CA LYS A 49 3.48 0.80 -14.78
C LYS A 49 2.36 1.81 -14.92
N LYS A 50 1.22 1.55 -14.28
CA LYS A 50 0.07 2.46 -14.22
C LYS A 50 -0.84 2.09 -13.05
N VAL A 51 -1.68 3.04 -12.64
CA VAL A 51 -2.80 2.80 -11.73
C VAL A 51 -4.06 3.30 -12.41
N LEU A 52 -5.01 2.40 -12.68
CA LEU A 52 -6.26 2.73 -13.35
C LEU A 52 -7.13 3.59 -12.44
N THR A 53 -7.60 4.71 -12.96
CA THR A 53 -8.63 5.52 -12.32
C THR A 53 -10.02 4.92 -12.51
N PRO A 54 -11.03 5.33 -11.69
CA PRO A 54 -12.41 4.95 -11.94
C PRO A 54 -12.89 5.33 -13.35
N GLN A 55 -12.39 6.42 -13.92
CA GLN A 55 -12.70 6.83 -15.29
C GLN A 55 -12.04 5.91 -16.32
N GLU A 56 -10.75 5.61 -16.17
CA GLU A 56 -10.00 4.72 -17.08
C GLU A 56 -10.48 3.27 -17.02
N TRP A 57 -11.08 2.86 -15.90
CA TRP A 57 -11.69 1.54 -15.77
C TRP A 57 -12.80 1.32 -16.82
N GLY A 58 -13.47 2.39 -17.26
CA GLY A 58 -14.34 2.42 -18.44
C GLY A 58 -15.66 1.64 -18.35
N ILE A 59 -15.77 0.69 -17.43
CA ILE A 59 -17.01 -0.03 -17.09
C ILE A 59 -17.50 0.42 -15.71
N GLY A 60 -18.76 0.17 -15.38
CA GLY A 60 -19.26 0.45 -14.02
C GLY A 60 -18.37 -0.22 -12.96
N LEU A 61 -18.09 0.45 -11.84
CA LEU A 61 -17.10 -0.03 -10.84
C LEU A 61 -17.45 -1.40 -10.24
N SER A 62 -18.74 -1.73 -10.18
CA SER A 62 -19.27 -3.01 -9.72
C SER A 62 -19.42 -4.05 -10.84
N ALA A 63 -19.21 -3.68 -12.10
CA ALA A 63 -19.33 -4.59 -13.22
C ALA A 63 -18.14 -5.57 -13.24
N PRO A 64 -18.40 -6.87 -13.44
CA PRO A 64 -17.34 -7.86 -13.49
C PRO A 64 -16.52 -7.73 -14.78
N THR A 65 -15.20 -7.65 -14.61
CA THR A 65 -14.18 -7.91 -15.64
C THR A 65 -13.71 -9.35 -15.51
N TYR A 66 -13.11 -9.92 -16.56
CA TYR A 66 -12.69 -11.32 -16.58
C TYR A 66 -11.18 -11.47 -16.72
N LEU A 67 -10.59 -12.39 -15.95
CA LEU A 67 -9.22 -12.84 -16.15
C LEU A 67 -9.18 -13.78 -17.36
N THR A 68 -8.43 -13.41 -18.40
CA THR A 68 -8.28 -14.23 -19.60
C THR A 68 -6.99 -15.04 -19.59
N LEU A 69 -5.96 -14.57 -18.90
CA LEU A 69 -4.61 -15.16 -18.91
C LEU A 69 -4.37 -16.19 -17.77
N TYR A 70 -5.29 -16.30 -16.81
CA TYR A 70 -5.08 -17.05 -15.56
C TYR A 70 -6.23 -18.04 -15.26
N PRO A 71 -6.25 -19.23 -15.90
CA PRO A 71 -7.38 -20.15 -15.85
C PRO A 71 -7.65 -20.78 -14.48
N ASN A 72 -6.66 -20.79 -13.58
CA ASN A 72 -6.75 -21.39 -12.24
C ASN A 72 -7.16 -20.39 -11.14
N GLN A 73 -7.55 -19.16 -11.52
CA GLN A 73 -7.99 -18.12 -10.59
C GLN A 73 -9.51 -17.88 -10.73
N PRO A 74 -10.17 -17.27 -9.72
CA PRO A 74 -11.54 -16.80 -9.89
C PRO A 74 -11.67 -15.98 -11.18
N LYS A 75 -12.62 -16.37 -12.05
CA LYS A 75 -12.68 -15.86 -13.43
C LYS A 75 -12.95 -14.37 -13.53
N SER A 76 -13.58 -13.76 -12.53
CA SER A 76 -13.96 -12.35 -12.58
C SER A 76 -13.44 -11.53 -11.42
N PHE A 77 -13.34 -10.23 -11.66
CA PHE A 77 -12.91 -9.22 -10.71
C PHE A 77 -13.58 -7.88 -11.00
N THR A 78 -13.79 -7.09 -9.95
CA THR A 78 -14.36 -5.73 -10.01
C THR A 78 -13.28 -4.67 -9.81
N TYR A 79 -13.63 -3.38 -9.93
CA TYR A 79 -12.69 -2.31 -9.58
C TYR A 79 -12.30 -2.34 -8.11
N LEU A 80 -13.21 -2.78 -7.22
CA LEU A 80 -12.89 -2.97 -5.81
C LEU A 80 -11.83 -4.07 -5.61
N ASP A 81 -11.92 -5.16 -6.37
CA ASP A 81 -10.90 -6.21 -6.35
C ASP A 81 -9.56 -5.71 -6.88
N TYR A 82 -9.57 -4.85 -7.91
CA TYR A 82 -8.39 -4.15 -8.40
C TYR A 82 -7.75 -3.28 -7.32
N MET A 83 -8.54 -2.51 -6.56
CA MET A 83 -8.03 -1.73 -5.43
C MET A 83 -7.38 -2.61 -4.37
N PHE A 84 -8.04 -3.70 -3.98
CA PHE A 84 -7.46 -4.65 -3.02
C PHE A 84 -6.23 -5.39 -3.54
N ALA A 85 -6.10 -5.55 -4.86
CA ALA A 85 -4.98 -6.24 -5.45
C ALA A 85 -3.62 -5.57 -5.18
N TRP A 86 -3.60 -4.25 -5.00
CA TRP A 86 -2.38 -3.51 -4.66
C TRP A 86 -1.79 -3.90 -3.31
N GLU A 87 -2.62 -4.20 -2.32
CA GLU A 87 -2.20 -4.70 -1.01
C GLU A 87 -2.07 -6.24 -1.05
N GLY A 88 -3.06 -6.90 -1.64
CA GLY A 88 -3.17 -8.34 -1.78
C GLY A 88 -1.97 -9.00 -2.46
N SER A 89 -1.39 -8.33 -3.46
CA SER A 89 -0.26 -8.84 -4.25
C SER A 89 1.09 -8.79 -3.54
N LEU A 90 1.22 -7.95 -2.50
CA LEU A 90 2.46 -7.72 -1.76
C LEU A 90 2.55 -8.56 -0.47
N TYR A 91 1.47 -9.19 -0.07
CA TYR A 91 1.40 -9.96 1.16
C TYR A 91 1.87 -11.41 0.88
N TYR A 92 3.15 -11.49 0.55
CA TYR A 92 3.92 -12.73 0.47
C TYR A 92 4.95 -12.74 1.58
N GLU A 93 5.06 -13.89 2.25
CA GLU A 93 6.08 -14.16 3.26
C GLU A 93 6.78 -15.46 2.87
N ASN A 94 8.12 -15.46 2.82
CA ASN A 94 8.87 -16.69 2.62
C ASN A 94 9.03 -17.47 3.93
N SER A 95 9.40 -18.74 3.82
CA SER A 95 9.54 -19.65 4.97
C SER A 95 10.50 -19.14 6.06
N LEU A 96 11.49 -18.33 5.65
CA LEU A 96 12.53 -17.77 6.52
C LEU A 96 12.18 -16.39 7.08
N LYS A 97 11.03 -15.80 6.71
CA LYS A 97 10.60 -14.44 7.07
C LYS A 97 11.63 -13.36 6.73
N ARG A 98 12.44 -13.59 5.69
CA ARG A 98 13.52 -12.71 5.23
C ARG A 98 13.31 -12.25 3.80
N TYR A 99 12.05 -12.18 3.40
CA TYR A 99 11.66 -11.76 2.06
C TYR A 99 11.65 -10.23 1.96
N SER A 100 11.97 -9.70 0.79
CA SER A 100 11.91 -8.25 0.53
C SER A 100 11.27 -7.97 -0.82
N TRP A 101 10.47 -6.90 -0.85
CA TRP A 101 9.92 -6.31 -2.06
C TRP A 101 10.73 -5.09 -2.46
N PHE A 102 11.09 -5.01 -3.74
CA PHE A 102 11.64 -3.81 -4.35
C PHE A 102 10.57 -3.15 -5.22
N LEU A 103 10.06 -2.00 -4.79
CA LEU A 103 9.04 -1.26 -5.53
C LEU A 103 9.72 -0.22 -6.42
N LYS A 104 9.31 -0.16 -7.69
CA LYS A 104 9.78 0.87 -8.62
C LYS A 104 8.59 1.40 -9.42
N PHE A 105 8.44 2.72 -9.42
CA PHE A 105 7.49 3.43 -10.27
C PHE A 105 8.12 3.66 -11.64
N GLN A 106 7.46 3.19 -12.69
CA GLN A 106 7.84 3.37 -14.08
C GLN A 106 6.59 3.68 -14.89
N PHE A 107 6.01 4.84 -14.59
CA PHE A 107 4.89 5.38 -15.33
C PHE A 107 5.38 5.84 -16.71
N GLU A 108 4.96 5.13 -17.76
CA GLU A 108 5.28 5.50 -19.14
C GLU A 108 4.22 6.45 -19.73
N ASP A 109 2.95 6.29 -19.37
CA ASP A 109 1.81 7.00 -19.97
C ASP A 109 0.78 7.50 -18.93
N GLN A 110 1.18 7.71 -17.68
CA GLN A 110 0.23 8.11 -16.66
C GLN A 110 -0.17 9.59 -16.81
N ARG A 111 -1.32 9.83 -17.44
CA ARG A 111 -1.82 11.17 -17.78
C ARG A 111 -2.73 11.73 -16.69
N ASP A 112 -3.49 10.87 -16.02
CA ASP A 112 -4.43 11.27 -14.99
C ASP A 112 -3.80 11.24 -13.58
N PRO A 113 -4.27 12.12 -12.65
CA PRO A 113 -3.89 12.03 -11.25
C PRO A 113 -4.22 10.64 -10.68
N LEU A 114 -3.38 10.15 -9.77
CA LEU A 114 -3.66 8.90 -9.08
C LEU A 114 -5.00 9.00 -8.33
N PRO A 115 -5.79 7.91 -8.24
CA PRO A 115 -7.03 7.91 -7.49
C PRO A 115 -6.83 8.29 -6.02
N ASN A 116 -7.77 9.01 -5.41
CA ASN A 116 -7.66 9.47 -4.01
C ASN A 116 -7.38 8.35 -2.99
N TRP A 117 -7.87 7.14 -3.23
CA TRP A 117 -7.63 5.99 -2.36
C TRP A 117 -6.15 5.58 -2.30
N THR A 118 -5.36 5.91 -3.33
CA THR A 118 -3.90 5.69 -3.33
C THR A 118 -3.20 6.57 -2.30
N TYR A 119 -3.67 7.80 -2.11
CA TYR A 119 -3.13 8.75 -1.14
C TYR A 119 -3.70 8.56 0.27
N ALA A 120 -4.97 8.16 0.38
CA ALA A 120 -5.62 7.87 1.67
C ALA A 120 -4.98 6.68 2.41
N LYS A 121 -4.26 5.81 1.68
CA LYS A 121 -3.48 4.70 2.22
C LYS A 121 -2.00 5.05 2.47
N GLY A 122 -1.59 6.30 2.14
CA GLY A 122 -0.31 6.94 2.46
C GLY A 122 0.91 6.43 1.68
N PRO A 123 1.60 7.24 0.85
CA PRO A 123 3.03 7.00 0.61
C PRO A 123 3.80 7.13 1.93
N PRO A 124 4.92 6.41 2.14
CA PRO A 124 5.74 6.62 3.33
C PRO A 124 6.08 8.12 3.41
N PRO A 125 5.97 8.76 4.59
CA PRO A 125 6.31 10.17 4.72
C PRO A 125 7.77 10.34 4.26
N PRO A 126 8.09 11.41 3.50
CA PRO A 126 9.47 11.71 3.16
C PRO A 126 10.28 11.73 4.45
N PRO A 127 11.52 11.18 4.47
CA PRO A 127 12.34 11.23 5.67
C PRO A 127 12.46 12.68 6.11
N THR A 128 11.90 13.00 7.27
CA THR A 128 11.98 14.34 7.83
C THR A 128 13.46 14.70 7.94
N PRO A 129 13.90 15.84 7.39
CA PRO A 129 15.25 16.33 7.64
C PRO A 129 15.44 16.40 9.16
N LYS A 130 16.36 15.58 9.69
CA LYS A 130 16.67 15.56 11.12
C LYS A 130 17.11 16.97 11.52
N GLY A 131 16.28 17.71 12.27
CA GLY A 131 16.73 18.98 12.84
C GLY A 131 15.70 20.09 13.07
N GLN A 132 14.40 19.90 12.83
CA GLN A 132 13.43 20.94 13.18
C GLN A 132 12.37 20.41 14.15
N LEU A 133 12.52 20.80 15.42
CA LEU A 133 11.53 20.66 16.47
C LEU A 133 10.23 21.36 16.00
N ALA A 134 9.20 20.59 15.70
CA ALA A 134 7.88 21.13 15.43
C ALA A 134 7.30 21.69 16.73
N LEU A 135 7.13 23.01 16.80
CA LEU A 135 6.36 23.67 17.85
C LEU A 135 4.90 23.25 17.68
N ILE A 136 4.38 22.51 18.66
CA ILE A 136 2.97 22.08 18.69
C ILE A 136 2.12 23.34 18.94
N PRO A 137 1.11 23.66 18.11
CA PRO A 137 0.20 24.76 18.39
C PRO A 137 -0.68 24.38 19.59
N ILE A 138 -0.66 25.18 20.65
CA ILE A 138 -1.60 25.04 21.77
C ILE A 138 -2.99 25.46 21.27
N ASP A 139 -3.94 24.52 21.31
CA ASP A 139 -5.34 24.78 20.99
C ASP A 139 -5.93 25.78 22.00
N LYS A 140 -6.42 26.93 21.49
CA LYS A 140 -7.05 28.00 22.29
C LYS A 140 -8.39 27.59 22.91
N ARG A 141 -8.86 26.36 22.74
CA ARG A 141 -10.09 25.85 23.38
C ARG A 141 -9.88 25.25 24.76
N GLU A 142 -8.68 24.77 25.12
CA GLU A 142 -8.40 24.22 26.46
C GLU A 142 -8.17 25.28 27.54
N ALA A 143 -7.83 26.52 27.17
CA ALA A 143 -7.60 27.61 28.12
C ALA A 143 -8.88 28.17 28.76
N ARG A 144 -10.08 27.74 28.33
CA ARG A 144 -11.35 28.28 28.82
C ARG A 144 -12.05 27.43 29.89
N THR A 145 -11.63 26.18 30.08
CA THR A 145 -12.31 25.23 30.99
C THR A 145 -11.58 24.97 32.31
N HIS A 146 -10.30 25.35 32.45
CA HIS A 146 -9.55 25.18 33.70
C HIS A 146 -8.53 26.31 33.94
N PRO A 147 -8.93 27.44 34.58
CA PRO A 147 -8.01 28.54 34.88
C PRO A 147 -6.97 28.23 35.98
N GLU A 148 -7.04 27.09 36.66
CA GLU A 148 -6.15 26.76 37.79
C GLU A 148 -4.84 26.03 37.41
N LYS A 149 -4.59 25.74 36.12
CA LYS A 149 -3.28 25.22 35.68
C LYS A 149 -2.29 26.29 35.21
N LEU A 150 -2.62 27.57 35.41
CA LEU A 150 -1.82 28.72 34.97
C LEU A 150 -0.85 29.28 36.02
N ALA A 151 -0.71 28.64 37.18
CA ALA A 151 0.30 29.01 38.17
C ALA A 151 1.12 27.78 38.57
N VAL A 152 2.42 27.99 38.83
CA VAL A 152 3.48 27.00 39.13
C VAL A 152 4.13 26.41 37.85
N GLN A 153 5.37 26.70 37.44
CA GLN A 153 6.41 27.56 38.00
C GLN A 153 7.50 27.71 36.93
N GLY A 154 7.50 28.81 36.20
CA GLY A 154 8.72 29.35 35.62
C GLY A 154 9.53 29.97 36.76
N ARG A 155 10.54 29.25 37.24
CA ARG A 155 11.71 29.80 37.95
C ARG A 155 12.77 28.69 38.04
N ASN A 156 13.75 28.73 37.16
CA ASN A 156 15.12 28.64 37.63
C ASN A 156 16.04 29.45 36.73
N THR A 157 16.65 30.41 37.40
CA THR A 157 17.57 31.44 36.96
C THR A 157 18.90 30.85 36.55
N SER A 158 19.46 31.35 35.44
CA SER A 158 20.89 31.33 35.19
C SER A 158 21.57 32.26 36.19
N HIS A 159 22.60 31.77 36.90
CA HIS A 159 23.73 32.58 37.35
C HIS A 159 24.93 31.66 37.65
N LEU A 160 26.03 31.97 36.94
CA LEU A 160 27.46 31.70 37.22
C LEU A 160 27.94 30.24 37.31
#